data_AF-A0A0E3SD88-F1
#
_entry.id   AF-A0A0E3SD88-F1
#
_cell.length_a   1.000
_cell.length_b   1.000
_cell.length_c   1.000
_cell.angle_alpha   90.00
_cell.angle_beta   90.00
_cell.angle_gamma   90.00
#
_symmetry.space_group_name_H-M   'P 1'
#
loop_
_entity.id
_entity.type
_entity.pdbx_description
1 polymer ?
#
loop_
_entity_poly.entity_id
_entity_poly.type
_entity_poly.pdbx_seq_one_letter_code
_entity_poly.pdbx_strand_id
1 'polypeptide(L)'
;MDFITFTDHNTMEAYEILGWEHKNLVPGVEMTIYDPEFAGHTLHINVFELDREEFSELREIAEIEHDLKGFIGYLKRHRLPFVYNHPFWFEFHQQQNPSAVPKLAKLFPVLEYNMHELKQKNELTIALAERFGKSIVATTDTHSGKVGQVYTLAKGDSFREYFRNIEKGKNYIVPENLTRELLIEEMNTWIDLIFEKSQKNRDIKNYLTGIKSLDTIVKISRSALLNYSPRLNRTAMNLFYMISNTGIPASFYIHSEKSFAKKIEKKIEIKSQK
;
A
#
# COMPACT_ATOMS: atom_id res chain seq x y z
N MET A 1 -0.80 -7.07 -20.23
CA MET A 1 -0.56 -7.18 -18.78
C MET A 1 -0.82 -8.63 -18.45
N ASP A 2 0.25 -9.38 -18.18
CA ASP A 2 0.21 -10.85 -18.19
C ASP A 2 -0.08 -11.44 -16.80
N PHE A 3 0.20 -10.67 -15.74
CA PHE A 3 -0.10 -11.01 -14.36
C PHE A 3 -0.80 -9.83 -13.66
N ILE A 4 -1.92 -10.12 -12.99
CA ILE A 4 -2.68 -9.19 -12.17
C ILE A 4 -2.83 -9.82 -10.78
N THR A 5 -2.84 -9.02 -9.73
CA THR A 5 -3.00 -9.47 -8.34
C THR A 5 -3.94 -8.50 -7.63
N PHE A 6 -4.82 -9.04 -6.79
CA PHE A 6 -5.44 -8.28 -5.71
C PHE A 6 -4.55 -8.45 -4.48
N THR A 7 -4.32 -7.39 -3.71
CA THR A 7 -3.51 -7.44 -2.48
C THR A 7 -4.24 -6.73 -1.37
N ASP A 8 -5.47 -7.19 -1.10
CA ASP A 8 -6.28 -6.62 -0.02
C ASP A 8 -5.57 -6.81 1.34
N HIS A 9 -5.75 -5.86 2.26
CA HIS A 9 -5.09 -5.93 3.57
C HIS A 9 -5.55 -7.13 4.40
N ASN A 10 -4.62 -8.03 4.69
CA ASN A 10 -4.80 -9.18 5.60
C ASN A 10 -6.04 -10.05 5.28
N THR A 11 -6.44 -10.13 4.00
CA THR A 11 -7.58 -10.95 3.55
C THR A 11 -7.37 -11.47 2.14
N MET A 12 -7.88 -12.68 1.89
CA MET A 12 -7.91 -13.33 0.57
C MET A 12 -9.33 -13.36 -0.02
N GLU A 13 -10.25 -12.54 0.49
CA GLU A 13 -11.68 -12.57 0.11
C GLU A 13 -11.90 -12.41 -1.40
N ALA A 14 -11.10 -11.59 -2.08
CA ALA A 14 -11.15 -11.47 -3.54
C ALA A 14 -11.01 -12.83 -4.24
N TYR A 15 -10.11 -13.70 -3.77
CA TYR A 15 -9.85 -15.02 -4.35
C TYR A 15 -10.89 -16.05 -3.93
N GLU A 16 -11.50 -15.90 -2.75
CA GLU A 16 -12.65 -16.72 -2.36
C GLU A 16 -13.86 -16.45 -3.25
N ILE A 17 -14.02 -15.21 -3.74
CA ILE A 17 -15.12 -14.83 -4.63
C ILE A 17 -14.81 -15.19 -6.09
N LEU A 18 -13.61 -14.88 -6.57
CA LEU A 18 -13.25 -14.99 -7.99
C LEU A 18 -12.67 -16.37 -8.37
N GLY A 19 -12.20 -17.13 -7.37
CA GLY A 19 -11.51 -18.40 -7.56
C GLY A 19 -9.99 -18.23 -7.59
N TRP A 20 -9.29 -19.15 -6.92
CA TRP A 20 -7.84 -19.15 -6.75
C TRP A 20 -7.06 -19.51 -8.03
N GLU A 21 -7.69 -20.28 -8.93
CA GLU A 21 -7.09 -20.77 -10.17
C GLU A 21 -7.45 -19.91 -11.40
N HIS A 22 -7.91 -18.68 -11.19
CA HIS A 22 -8.33 -17.83 -12.30
C HIS A 22 -7.13 -17.45 -13.19
N LYS A 23 -7.26 -17.68 -14.50
CA LYS A 23 -6.19 -17.40 -15.46
C LYS A 23 -5.71 -15.94 -15.36
N ASN A 24 -4.38 -15.76 -15.35
CA ASN A 24 -3.67 -14.46 -15.23
C ASN A 24 -3.88 -13.71 -13.91
N LEU A 25 -4.63 -14.27 -12.96
CA LEU A 25 -4.78 -13.75 -11.61
C LEU A 25 -3.83 -14.52 -10.70
N VAL A 26 -2.89 -13.81 -10.09
CA VAL A 26 -1.91 -14.37 -9.17
C VAL A 26 -2.43 -14.17 -7.75
N PRO A 27 -2.59 -15.22 -6.93
CA PRO A 27 -2.91 -15.08 -5.52
C PRO A 27 -1.92 -14.16 -4.82
N GLY A 28 -2.42 -13.20 -4.05
CA GLY A 28 -1.59 -12.26 -3.33
C GLY A 28 -2.34 -11.52 -2.24
N VAL A 29 -1.60 -10.98 -1.28
CA VAL A 29 -2.14 -10.26 -0.12
C VAL A 29 -1.14 -9.21 0.34
N GLU A 30 -1.64 -8.06 0.83
CA GLU A 30 -0.81 -7.10 1.55
C GLU A 30 -0.89 -7.40 3.05
N MET A 31 0.13 -8.05 3.58
CA MET A 31 0.22 -8.39 5.00
C MET A 31 0.70 -7.19 5.81
N THR A 32 -0.02 -6.87 6.87
CA THR A 32 0.36 -5.85 7.86
C THR A 32 1.05 -6.53 9.03
N ILE A 33 2.25 -6.07 9.38
CA ILE A 33 2.98 -6.58 10.54
C ILE A 33 3.56 -5.45 11.37
N TYR A 34 3.35 -5.51 12.67
CA TYR A 34 3.91 -4.55 13.63
C TYR A 34 4.80 -5.29 14.62
N ASP A 35 6.12 -5.13 14.45
CA ASP A 35 7.13 -5.66 15.36
C ASP A 35 7.79 -4.48 16.11
N PRO A 36 7.33 -4.16 17.34
CA PRO A 36 7.80 -2.99 18.08
C PRO A 36 9.28 -3.07 18.46
N GLU A 37 9.80 -4.28 18.71
CA GLU A 37 11.17 -4.46 19.18
C GLU A 37 12.19 -4.35 18.05
N PHE A 38 11.88 -4.92 16.89
CA PHE A 38 12.82 -5.02 15.79
C PHE A 38 12.67 -3.90 14.74
N ALA A 39 11.43 -3.52 14.41
CA ALA A 39 11.11 -2.51 13.40
C ALA A 39 10.68 -1.17 14.02
N GLY A 40 9.88 -1.22 15.09
CA GLY A 40 9.36 -0.04 15.79
C GLY A 40 8.33 0.77 14.98
N HIS A 41 7.78 0.21 13.90
CA HIS A 41 6.67 0.74 13.12
C HIS A 41 6.00 -0.40 12.35
N THR A 42 4.80 -0.15 11.84
CA THR A 42 4.07 -1.09 10.98
C THR A 42 4.71 -1.18 9.61
N LEU A 43 4.82 -2.39 9.09
CA LEU A 43 5.23 -2.67 7.72
C LEU A 43 4.06 -3.27 6.96
N HIS A 44 3.97 -2.92 5.68
CA HIS A 44 3.16 -3.64 4.72
C HIS A 44 4.06 -4.47 3.80
N ILE A 45 3.65 -5.70 3.54
CA ILE A 45 4.40 -6.69 2.80
C ILE A 45 3.47 -7.41 1.85
N ASN A 46 3.60 -7.15 0.55
CA ASN A 46 2.93 -7.98 -0.44
C ASN A 46 3.58 -9.36 -0.47
N VAL A 47 2.74 -10.39 -0.39
CA VAL A 47 3.11 -11.80 -0.53
C VAL A 47 2.29 -12.38 -1.67
N PHE A 48 2.92 -13.18 -2.53
CA PHE A 48 2.31 -13.72 -3.75
C PHE A 48 2.39 -15.25 -3.82
N GLU A 49 1.56 -15.85 -4.68
CA GLU A 49 1.47 -17.29 -4.93
C GLU A 49 1.36 -18.14 -3.66
N LEU A 50 0.84 -17.55 -2.58
CA LEU A 50 0.51 -18.25 -1.35
C LEU A 50 -0.80 -19.00 -1.50
N ASP A 51 -0.96 -20.08 -0.74
CA ASP A 51 -2.25 -20.77 -0.56
C ASP A 51 -2.97 -20.37 0.73
N ARG A 52 -4.09 -21.05 1.03
CA ARG A 52 -4.90 -20.78 2.23
C ARG A 52 -4.20 -21.16 3.54
N GLU A 53 -3.41 -22.24 3.53
CA GLU A 53 -2.69 -22.72 4.71
C GLU A 53 -1.55 -21.76 5.03
N GLU A 54 -0.74 -21.41 4.00
CA GLU A 54 0.35 -20.44 4.13
C GLU A 54 -0.16 -19.07 4.56
N PHE A 55 -1.31 -18.61 4.03
CA PHE A 55 -1.95 -17.37 4.48
C PHE A 55 -2.35 -17.42 5.95
N SER A 56 -2.93 -18.53 6.41
CA SER A 56 -3.33 -18.70 7.82
C SER A 56 -2.11 -18.67 8.75
N GLU A 57 -1.04 -19.37 8.40
CA GLU A 57 0.19 -19.40 9.19
C GLU A 57 0.89 -18.03 9.22
N LEU A 58 0.95 -17.33 8.09
CA LEU A 58 1.50 -15.97 8.02
C LEU A 58 0.71 -14.98 8.87
N ARG A 59 -0.62 -15.12 8.94
CA ARG A 59 -1.47 -14.29 9.81
C ARG A 59 -1.21 -14.57 11.28
N GLU A 60 -1.04 -15.82 11.69
CA GLU A 60 -0.68 -16.15 13.07
C GLU A 60 0.63 -15.47 13.48
N ILE A 61 1.66 -15.56 12.65
CA ILE A 61 2.95 -14.90 12.92
C ILE A 61 2.81 -13.37 12.98
N ALA A 62 2.05 -12.76 12.06
CA ALA A 62 1.94 -11.30 11.98
C ALA A 62 1.05 -10.69 13.07
N GLU A 63 -0.10 -11.32 13.38
CA GLU A 63 -1.14 -10.78 14.24
C GLU A 63 -1.04 -11.25 15.69
N ILE A 64 -0.48 -12.43 15.95
CA ILE A 64 -0.40 -13.01 17.29
C ILE A 64 1.03 -12.94 17.82
N GLU A 65 2.00 -13.43 17.05
CA GLU A 65 3.40 -13.48 17.49
C GLU A 65 4.11 -12.13 17.36
N HIS A 66 3.70 -11.29 16.41
CA HIS A 66 4.33 -10.02 16.06
C HIS A 66 5.82 -10.14 15.71
N ASP A 67 6.23 -11.27 15.11
CA ASP A 67 7.63 -11.57 14.80
C ASP A 67 7.95 -11.34 13.31
N LEU A 68 8.54 -10.19 13.00
CA LEU A 68 8.95 -9.88 11.63
C LEU A 68 10.07 -10.81 11.13
N LYS A 69 10.97 -11.26 11.99
CA LYS A 69 12.05 -12.16 11.55
C LYS A 69 11.52 -13.55 11.24
N GLY A 70 10.63 -14.05 12.09
CA GLY A 70 9.88 -15.29 11.87
C GLY A 70 9.11 -15.25 10.57
N PHE A 71 8.38 -14.15 10.34
CA PHE A 71 7.60 -13.92 9.12
C PHE A 71 8.47 -13.95 7.86
N ILE A 72 9.55 -13.16 7.80
CA ILE A 72 10.47 -13.17 6.66
C ILE A 72 11.18 -14.53 6.52
N GLY A 73 11.48 -15.19 7.63
CA GLY A 73 12.06 -16.54 7.65
C GLY A 73 11.14 -17.57 7.02
N TYR A 74 9.84 -17.50 7.33
CA TYR A 74 8.80 -18.33 6.72
C TYR A 74 8.76 -18.15 5.21
N LEU A 75 8.60 -16.90 4.75
CA LEU A 75 8.53 -16.57 3.32
C LEU A 75 9.73 -17.13 2.54
N LYS A 76 10.93 -17.02 3.11
CA LYS A 76 12.17 -17.55 2.49
C LYS A 76 12.21 -19.07 2.45
N ARG A 77 11.78 -19.76 3.51
CA ARG A 77 11.75 -21.24 3.57
C ARG A 77 10.78 -21.82 2.55
N HIS A 78 9.60 -21.21 2.43
CA HIS A 78 8.54 -21.58 1.49
C HIS A 78 8.77 -21.00 0.08
N ARG A 79 9.82 -20.18 -0.08
CA ARG A 79 10.23 -19.53 -1.34
C ARG A 79 9.14 -18.63 -1.93
N LEU A 80 8.22 -18.12 -1.11
CA LEU A 80 7.15 -17.23 -1.54
C LEU A 80 7.75 -15.93 -2.11
N PRO A 81 7.24 -15.36 -3.22
CA PRO A 81 7.63 -14.05 -3.71
C PRO A 81 7.03 -12.97 -2.79
N PHE A 82 7.84 -11.97 -2.41
CA PHE A 82 7.39 -10.91 -1.51
C PHE A 82 8.12 -9.59 -1.70
N VAL A 83 7.45 -8.48 -1.36
CA VAL A 83 7.91 -7.11 -1.59
C VAL A 83 7.79 -6.30 -0.31
N TYR A 84 8.75 -5.41 -0.04
CA TYR A 84 8.58 -4.37 0.98
C TYR A 84 7.79 -3.21 0.39
N ASN A 85 6.52 -3.09 0.78
CA ASN A 85 5.65 -2.04 0.28
C ASN A 85 6.07 -0.68 0.86
N HIS A 86 5.91 0.36 0.03
CA HIS A 86 6.09 1.79 0.33
C HIS A 86 6.97 2.07 1.57
N PRO A 87 8.31 1.79 1.52
CA PRO A 87 9.17 1.71 2.72
C PRO A 87 9.25 2.95 3.61
N PHE A 88 8.79 4.11 3.11
CA PHE A 88 8.78 5.39 3.80
C PHE A 88 7.37 5.88 4.16
N TRP A 89 6.37 5.03 4.00
CA TRP A 89 5.06 5.20 4.57
C TRP A 89 5.06 4.84 6.06
N PHE A 90 4.30 5.57 6.86
CA PHE A 90 4.14 5.30 8.28
C PHE A 90 2.69 5.60 8.67
N GLU A 91 2.12 4.68 9.44
CA GLU A 91 0.79 4.84 10.03
C GLU A 91 0.67 6.17 10.79
N PHE A 92 -0.43 6.91 10.56
CA PHE A 92 -0.58 8.30 10.98
C PHE A 92 -0.51 8.50 12.51
N HIS A 93 -0.83 7.45 13.27
CA HIS A 93 -0.86 7.46 14.74
C HIS A 93 0.35 6.77 15.40
N GLN A 94 1.31 6.27 14.62
CA GLN A 94 2.50 5.59 15.15
C GLN A 94 3.72 6.52 15.18
N GLN A 95 4.64 6.21 16.09
CA GLN A 95 5.93 6.90 16.10
C GLN A 95 6.74 6.50 14.87
N GLN A 96 7.02 7.49 14.02
CA GLN A 96 7.75 7.28 12.77
C GLN A 96 9.21 6.91 13.04
N ASN A 97 9.67 5.79 12.49
CA ASN A 97 11.04 5.30 12.63
C ASN A 97 11.77 5.14 11.27
N PRO A 98 12.00 6.23 10.52
CA PRO A 98 12.70 6.17 9.24
C PRO A 98 14.15 5.68 9.34
N SER A 99 14.74 5.72 10.54
CA SER A 99 16.08 5.20 10.78
C SER A 99 16.17 3.67 10.70
N ALA A 100 15.04 2.95 10.85
CA ALA A 100 15.00 1.50 10.76
C ALA A 100 14.91 1.00 9.31
N VAL A 101 14.38 1.83 8.40
CA VAL A 101 14.11 1.44 7.00
C VAL A 101 15.34 0.86 6.29
N PRO A 102 16.57 1.42 6.39
CA PRO A 102 17.73 0.81 5.75
C PRO A 102 18.14 -0.56 6.32
N LYS A 103 17.87 -0.82 7.60
CA LYS A 103 18.09 -2.15 8.20
C LYS A 103 17.03 -3.13 7.70
N LEU A 104 15.78 -2.70 7.62
CA LEU A 104 14.64 -3.51 7.17
C LEU A 104 14.75 -3.89 5.70
N ALA A 105 15.07 -2.93 4.82
CA ALA A 105 15.20 -3.16 3.38
C ALA A 105 16.21 -4.27 3.00
N LYS A 106 17.21 -4.54 3.85
CA LYS A 106 18.15 -5.66 3.64
C LYS A 106 17.46 -7.03 3.67
N LEU A 107 16.36 -7.16 4.42
CA LEU A 107 15.65 -8.42 4.62
C LEU A 107 14.86 -8.85 3.38
N PHE A 108 14.47 -7.89 2.55
CA PHE A 108 13.59 -8.07 1.41
C PHE A 108 14.37 -8.26 0.10
N PRO A 109 13.82 -9.00 -0.87
CA PRO A 109 14.43 -9.17 -2.18
C PRO A 109 14.14 -7.97 -3.11
N VAL A 110 12.95 -7.36 -2.97
CA VAL A 110 12.42 -6.30 -3.84
C VAL A 110 11.74 -5.23 -2.98
N LEU A 111 11.89 -3.97 -3.38
CA LEU A 111 11.22 -2.81 -2.76
C LEU A 111 10.15 -2.24 -3.69
N GLU A 112 9.10 -1.65 -3.12
CA GLU A 112 8.03 -1.05 -3.90
C GLU A 112 8.30 0.42 -4.27
N TYR A 113 8.07 0.73 -5.55
CA TYR A 113 7.79 2.07 -6.05
C TYR A 113 6.27 2.22 -6.16
N ASN A 114 5.70 3.15 -5.39
CA ASN A 114 4.25 3.24 -5.24
C ASN A 114 3.73 4.51 -5.94
N MET A 115 2.74 4.35 -6.82
CA MET A 115 2.14 5.47 -7.55
C MET A 115 1.52 6.53 -6.63
N HIS A 116 0.97 6.11 -5.50
CA HIS A 116 0.34 7.00 -4.52
C HIS A 116 1.35 7.60 -3.52
N GLU A 117 2.64 7.31 -3.67
CA GLU A 117 3.69 7.99 -2.92
C GLU A 117 4.26 9.21 -3.65
N LEU A 118 4.76 10.16 -2.85
CA LEU A 118 5.44 11.34 -3.40
C LEU A 118 6.73 10.94 -4.13
N LYS A 119 7.04 11.67 -5.21
CA LYS A 119 8.28 11.53 -5.98
C LYS A 119 9.52 11.45 -5.08
N GLN A 120 9.63 12.32 -4.08
CA GLN A 120 10.78 12.34 -3.17
C GLN A 120 10.94 11.03 -2.39
N LYS A 121 9.84 10.40 -1.94
CA LYS A 121 9.91 9.13 -1.22
C LYS A 121 10.23 7.98 -2.16
N ASN A 122 9.64 7.98 -3.35
CA ASN A 122 9.98 7.01 -4.40
C ASN A 122 11.46 7.10 -4.81
N GLU A 123 12.01 8.31 -4.93
CA GLU A 123 13.45 8.53 -5.18
C GLU A 123 14.31 8.00 -4.02
N LEU A 124 13.89 8.18 -2.76
CA LEU A 124 14.57 7.58 -1.62
C LEU A 124 14.51 6.05 -1.66
N THR A 125 13.40 5.45 -2.09
CA THR A 125 13.28 3.99 -2.25
C THR A 125 14.19 3.49 -3.36
N ILE A 126 14.30 4.21 -4.48
CA ILE A 126 15.24 3.89 -5.56
C ILE A 126 16.68 3.91 -5.04
N ALA A 127 17.08 4.98 -4.38
CA ALA A 127 18.43 5.10 -3.80
C ALA A 127 18.70 3.99 -2.76
N LEU A 128 17.69 3.58 -2.00
CA LEU A 128 17.78 2.49 -1.04
C LEU A 128 17.99 1.14 -1.73
N ALA A 129 17.25 0.88 -2.82
CA ALA A 129 17.37 -0.32 -3.62
C ALA A 129 18.78 -0.42 -4.23
N GLU A 130 19.25 0.65 -4.87
CA GLU A 130 20.59 0.75 -5.45
C GLU A 130 21.68 0.48 -4.41
N ARG A 131 21.57 1.12 -3.23
CA ARG A 131 22.54 0.97 -2.14
C ARG A 131 22.71 -0.48 -1.67
N PHE A 132 21.62 -1.27 -1.68
CA PHE A 132 21.63 -2.64 -1.19
C PHE A 132 21.58 -3.70 -2.30
N GLY A 133 21.74 -3.29 -3.57
CA GLY A 133 21.65 -4.19 -4.72
C GLY A 133 20.30 -4.89 -4.82
N LYS A 134 19.23 -4.22 -4.42
CA LYS A 134 17.85 -4.70 -4.52
C LYS A 134 17.22 -4.18 -5.80
N SER A 135 16.14 -4.84 -6.22
CA SER A 135 15.34 -4.35 -7.33
C SER A 135 14.04 -3.69 -6.85
N ILE A 136 13.31 -3.14 -7.82
CA ILE A 136 12.10 -2.38 -7.59
C ILE A 136 10.95 -3.00 -8.38
N VAL A 137 9.78 -3.05 -7.75
CA VAL A 137 8.51 -3.28 -8.45
C VAL A 137 7.70 -1.99 -8.38
N ALA A 138 7.07 -1.60 -9.48
CA ALA A 138 6.22 -0.44 -9.53
C ALA A 138 4.76 -0.88 -9.48
N THR A 139 4.02 -0.34 -8.52
CA THR A 139 2.65 -0.74 -8.21
C THR A 139 1.74 0.48 -8.22
N THR A 140 0.48 0.23 -8.54
CA THR A 140 -0.56 1.25 -8.48
C THR A 140 -1.11 1.43 -7.08
N ASP A 141 -1.13 0.38 -6.26
CA ASP A 141 -1.77 0.38 -4.93
C ASP A 141 -3.19 1.01 -4.97
N THR A 142 -3.91 0.68 -6.03
CA THR A 142 -5.12 1.40 -6.42
C THR A 142 -6.31 0.84 -5.66
N HIS A 143 -7.06 1.74 -5.04
CA HIS A 143 -8.32 1.43 -4.38
C HIS A 143 -9.52 1.80 -5.27
N SER A 144 -9.25 2.34 -6.46
CA SER A 144 -10.18 3.00 -7.37
C SER A 144 -10.25 2.36 -8.76
N GLY A 145 -9.43 1.33 -9.03
CA GLY A 145 -9.45 0.59 -10.29
C GLY A 145 -8.51 1.12 -11.37
N LYS A 146 -7.49 1.93 -11.02
CA LYS A 146 -6.44 2.43 -11.92
C LYS A 146 -5.39 1.38 -12.29
N VAL A 147 -5.82 0.15 -12.52
CA VAL A 147 -4.95 -1.00 -12.79
C VAL A 147 -4.13 -0.76 -14.05
N GLY A 148 -2.82 -0.98 -13.97
CA GLY A 148 -1.91 -0.88 -15.12
C GLY A 148 -1.47 0.54 -15.47
N GLN A 149 -1.84 1.57 -14.70
CA GLN A 149 -1.30 2.92 -14.86
C GLN A 149 0.21 2.96 -14.57
N VAL A 150 0.62 2.20 -13.54
CA VAL A 150 2.01 1.92 -13.19
C VAL A 150 2.21 0.41 -13.21
N TYR A 151 3.34 -0.04 -13.74
CA TYR A 151 3.63 -1.48 -13.83
C TYR A 151 5.13 -1.78 -13.97
N THR A 152 5.48 -3.04 -13.72
CA THR A 152 6.82 -3.58 -13.95
C THR A 152 6.81 -4.51 -15.16
N LEU A 153 7.86 -4.40 -15.97
CA LEU A 153 8.15 -5.24 -17.12
C LEU A 153 9.34 -6.14 -16.79
N ALA A 154 9.14 -7.44 -16.83
CA ALA A 154 10.19 -8.44 -16.77
C ALA A 154 9.80 -9.64 -17.64
N LYS A 155 10.80 -10.42 -18.09
CA LYS A 155 10.53 -11.66 -18.81
C LYS A 155 10.08 -12.74 -17.83
N GLY A 156 9.17 -13.61 -18.25
CA GLY A 156 8.85 -14.85 -17.56
C GLY A 156 7.56 -15.46 -18.09
N ASP A 157 7.56 -16.76 -18.34
CA ASP A 157 6.38 -17.50 -18.83
C ASP A 157 5.44 -17.90 -17.68
N SER A 158 5.92 -17.78 -16.44
CA SER A 158 5.16 -17.92 -15.19
C SER A 158 5.44 -16.74 -14.27
N PHE A 159 4.54 -16.47 -13.32
CA PHE A 159 4.74 -15.40 -12.35
C PHE A 159 6.01 -15.61 -11.53
N ARG A 160 6.32 -16.85 -11.12
CA ARG A 160 7.57 -17.18 -10.43
C ARG A 160 8.82 -16.80 -11.23
N GLU A 161 8.83 -17.07 -12.54
CA GLU A 161 9.96 -16.68 -13.40
C GLU A 161 10.05 -15.16 -13.55
N TYR A 162 8.91 -14.52 -13.80
CA TYR A 162 8.76 -13.07 -13.87
C TYR A 162 9.33 -12.40 -12.62
N PHE A 163 8.89 -12.82 -11.43
CA PHE A 163 9.35 -12.27 -10.15
C PHE A 163 10.84 -12.55 -9.92
N ARG A 164 11.32 -13.77 -10.21
CA ARG A 164 12.75 -14.10 -10.07
C ARG A 164 13.63 -13.23 -10.96
N ASN A 165 13.15 -12.81 -12.13
CA ASN A 165 13.88 -11.86 -12.98
C ASN A 165 13.87 -10.45 -12.38
N ILE A 166 12.78 -10.05 -11.71
CA ILE A 166 12.74 -8.81 -10.92
C ILE A 166 13.79 -8.86 -9.80
N GLU A 167 13.82 -9.92 -8.99
CA GLU A 167 14.80 -10.07 -7.90
C GLU A 167 16.26 -9.95 -8.37
N LYS A 168 16.54 -10.38 -9.61
CA LYS A 168 17.87 -10.30 -10.24
C LYS A 168 18.16 -8.94 -10.90
N GLY A 169 17.27 -7.97 -10.79
CA GLY A 169 17.39 -6.66 -11.44
C GLY A 169 17.19 -6.68 -12.95
N LYS A 170 16.56 -7.74 -13.50
CA LYS A 170 16.28 -7.89 -14.94
C LYS A 170 14.87 -7.42 -15.28
N ASN A 171 14.58 -6.18 -14.92
CA ASN A 171 13.28 -5.57 -15.14
C ASN A 171 13.40 -4.09 -15.50
N TYR A 172 12.29 -3.54 -15.97
CA TYR A 172 12.07 -2.11 -16.13
C TYR A 172 10.77 -1.74 -15.42
N ILE A 173 10.70 -0.55 -14.84
CA ILE A 173 9.45 0.00 -14.33
C ILE A 173 8.90 1.05 -15.31
N VAL A 174 7.59 1.14 -15.40
CA VAL A 174 6.88 2.26 -16.04
C VAL A 174 6.22 3.06 -14.93
N PRO A 175 6.90 4.12 -14.44
CA PRO A 175 6.51 4.80 -13.21
C PRO A 175 5.58 5.99 -13.46
N GLU A 176 4.73 6.25 -12.49
CA GLU A 176 4.01 7.51 -12.30
C GLU A 176 4.02 7.84 -10.81
N ASN A 177 4.06 9.13 -10.45
CA ASN A 177 4.11 9.56 -9.05
C ASN A 177 2.81 10.25 -8.67
N LEU A 178 2.56 10.38 -7.36
CA LEU A 178 1.41 11.10 -6.86
C LEU A 178 1.43 12.56 -7.35
N THR A 179 0.36 12.93 -8.06
CA THR A 179 0.06 14.32 -8.44
C THR A 179 -1.13 14.83 -7.64
N ARG A 180 -1.34 16.16 -7.68
CA ARG A 180 -2.51 16.76 -7.05
C ARG A 180 -3.80 16.24 -7.70
N GLU A 181 -3.78 16.09 -9.02
CA GLU A 181 -4.90 15.63 -9.84
C GLU A 181 -5.26 14.18 -9.49
N LEU A 182 -4.26 13.29 -9.43
CA LEU A 182 -4.46 11.91 -9.00
C LEU A 182 -5.06 11.84 -7.59
N LEU A 183 -4.57 12.67 -6.66
CA LEU A 183 -5.09 12.67 -5.29
C LEU A 183 -6.54 13.18 -5.22
N ILE A 184 -6.92 14.18 -6.03
CA ILE A 184 -8.31 14.65 -6.11
C ILE A 184 -9.21 13.54 -6.66
N GLU A 185 -8.77 12.83 -7.71
CA GLU A 185 -9.50 11.71 -8.29
C GLU A 185 -9.67 10.54 -7.31
N GLU A 186 -8.62 10.18 -6.56
CA GLU A 186 -8.71 9.19 -5.49
C GLU A 186 -9.70 9.64 -4.42
N MET A 187 -9.61 10.90 -3.97
CA MET A 187 -10.53 11.42 -2.97
C MET A 187 -11.98 11.38 -3.43
N ASN A 188 -12.24 11.70 -4.69
CA ASN A 188 -13.57 11.64 -5.29
C ASN A 188 -14.08 10.20 -5.38
N THR A 189 -13.23 9.25 -5.77
CA THR A 189 -13.60 7.83 -5.82
C THR A 189 -13.91 7.30 -4.41
N TRP A 190 -13.14 7.70 -3.41
CA TRP A 190 -13.41 7.37 -2.01
C TRP A 190 -14.74 7.95 -1.54
N ILE A 191 -15.07 9.19 -1.92
CA ILE A 191 -16.38 9.77 -1.64
C ILE A 191 -17.48 8.88 -2.24
N ASP A 192 -17.39 8.49 -3.51
CA ASP A 192 -18.39 7.60 -4.12
C ASP A 192 -18.51 6.28 -3.36
N LEU A 193 -17.39 5.59 -3.10
CA LEU A 193 -17.40 4.30 -2.43
C LEU A 193 -18.02 4.37 -1.03
N ILE A 194 -17.68 5.41 -0.26
CA ILE A 194 -18.19 5.62 1.10
C ILE A 194 -19.71 5.87 1.05
N PHE A 195 -20.16 6.75 0.16
CA PHE A 195 -21.56 7.16 0.10
C PHE A 195 -22.44 6.08 -0.58
N GLU A 196 -21.97 5.37 -1.59
CA GLU A 196 -22.67 4.22 -2.18
C GLU A 196 -22.81 3.05 -1.20
N LYS A 197 -21.75 2.70 -0.46
CA LYS A 197 -21.81 1.62 0.53
C LYS A 197 -22.67 1.99 1.74
N SER A 198 -22.69 3.27 2.15
CA SER A 198 -23.60 3.76 3.21
C SER A 198 -25.08 3.51 2.90
N GLN A 199 -25.46 3.55 1.62
CA GLN A 199 -26.84 3.29 1.19
C GLN A 199 -27.23 1.81 1.21
N LYS A 200 -26.26 0.89 1.22
CA LYS A 200 -26.51 -0.56 1.09
C LYS A 200 -26.47 -1.33 2.42
N ASN A 201 -26.42 -0.65 3.58
CA ASN A 201 -26.40 -1.28 4.92
C ASN A 201 -25.36 -2.40 5.08
N ARG A 202 -24.22 -2.30 4.37
CA ARG A 202 -23.09 -3.21 4.56
C ARG A 202 -22.15 -2.61 5.59
N ASP A 203 -21.66 -3.46 6.49
CA ASP A 203 -20.77 -3.09 7.60
C ASP A 203 -19.54 -2.34 7.05
N ILE A 204 -19.52 -1.01 7.14
CA ILE A 204 -18.38 -0.16 6.77
C ILE A 204 -17.34 -0.26 7.90
N LYS A 205 -16.94 -1.47 8.30
CA LYS A 205 -15.94 -1.64 9.35
C LYS A 205 -14.56 -1.43 8.74
N ASN A 206 -13.91 -0.37 9.20
CA ASN A 206 -12.47 -0.10 9.06
C ASN A 206 -11.93 0.38 7.71
N TYR A 207 -12.52 1.41 7.09
CA TYR A 207 -11.77 2.23 6.14
C TYR A 207 -10.93 3.27 6.90
N LEU A 208 -9.65 2.97 7.11
CA LEU A 208 -8.63 3.97 7.41
C LEU A 208 -7.88 4.23 6.11
N THR A 209 -7.97 5.44 5.60
CA THR A 209 -7.38 5.81 4.30
C THR A 209 -5.98 6.42 4.46
N GLY A 210 -5.53 6.62 5.71
CA GLY A 210 -4.29 7.33 6.03
C GLY A 210 -4.30 8.83 5.71
N ILE A 211 -5.39 9.34 5.10
CA ILE A 211 -5.55 10.74 4.73
C ILE A 211 -6.60 11.37 5.66
N LYS A 212 -6.17 12.29 6.53
CA LYS A 212 -7.03 12.94 7.54
C LYS A 212 -8.35 13.48 7.01
N SER A 213 -8.37 14.06 5.81
CA SER A 213 -9.60 14.57 5.18
C SER A 213 -10.56 13.44 4.80
N LEU A 214 -10.06 12.32 4.28
CA LEU A 214 -10.86 11.15 3.93
C LEU A 214 -11.35 10.42 5.18
N ASP A 215 -10.52 10.29 6.22
CA ASP A 215 -10.97 9.70 7.50
C ASP A 215 -12.06 10.56 8.16
N THR A 216 -12.03 11.88 7.95
CA THR A 216 -13.11 12.79 8.39
C THR A 216 -14.39 12.55 7.60
N ILE A 217 -14.29 12.31 6.28
CA ILE A 217 -15.43 11.93 5.44
C ILE A 217 -16.04 10.60 5.91
N VAL A 218 -15.22 9.58 6.19
CA VAL A 218 -15.67 8.29 6.74
C VAL A 218 -16.42 8.47 8.05
N LYS A 219 -15.95 9.34 8.95
CA LYS A 219 -16.66 9.61 10.23
C LYS A 219 -18.01 10.29 10.01
N ILE A 220 -18.07 11.26 9.09
CA ILE A 220 -19.31 12.00 8.82
C ILE A 220 -20.33 11.11 8.11
N SER A 221 -19.93 10.33 7.11
CA SER A 221 -20.82 9.41 6.38
C SER A 221 -21.43 8.35 7.28
N ARG A 222 -20.72 7.94 8.35
CA ARG A 222 -21.22 7.01 9.38
C ARG A 222 -22.25 7.62 10.33
N SER A 223 -22.52 8.92 10.26
CA SER A 223 -23.52 9.54 11.14
C SER A 223 -24.92 8.98 10.85
N ALA A 224 -25.62 8.55 11.90
CA ALA A 224 -26.96 7.97 11.79
C ALA A 224 -27.91 8.88 10.99
N LEU A 225 -27.79 10.20 11.15
CA LEU A 225 -28.56 11.21 10.41
C LEU A 225 -28.44 11.14 8.88
N LEU A 226 -27.25 10.82 8.35
CA LEU A 226 -27.05 10.69 6.90
C LEU A 226 -27.56 9.35 6.36
N ASN A 227 -27.61 8.31 7.19
CA ASN A 227 -28.16 7.01 6.81
C ASN A 227 -29.69 7.01 6.74
N TYR A 228 -30.37 7.87 7.51
CA TYR A 228 -31.84 7.95 7.53
C TYR A 228 -32.44 8.89 6.46
N SER A 229 -31.64 9.72 5.78
CA SER A 229 -32.14 10.71 4.80
C SER A 229 -31.32 10.73 3.51
N PRO A 230 -31.85 10.17 2.39
CA PRO A 230 -31.18 10.18 1.09
C PRO A 230 -30.84 11.58 0.57
N ARG A 231 -31.67 12.59 0.91
CA ARG A 231 -31.42 13.99 0.52
C ARG A 231 -30.23 14.59 1.26
N LEU A 232 -30.12 14.35 2.57
CA LEU A 232 -28.99 14.84 3.36
C LEU A 232 -27.68 14.14 2.94
N ASN A 233 -27.75 12.83 2.67
CA ASN A 233 -26.64 12.04 2.14
C ASN A 233 -26.10 12.64 0.82
N ARG A 234 -27.00 12.93 -0.14
CA ARG A 234 -26.63 13.55 -1.42
C ARG A 234 -26.04 14.95 -1.27
N THR A 235 -26.60 15.78 -0.38
CA THR A 235 -26.05 17.13 -0.11
C THR A 235 -24.66 17.06 0.51
N ALA A 236 -24.45 16.14 1.47
CA ALA A 236 -23.14 15.94 2.09
C ALA A 236 -22.11 15.44 1.06
N MET A 237 -22.48 14.47 0.22
CA MET A 237 -21.64 13.97 -0.87
C MET A 237 -21.22 15.11 -1.81
N ASN A 238 -22.16 15.94 -2.27
CA ASN A 238 -21.89 17.09 -3.14
C ASN A 238 -20.94 18.11 -2.47
N LEU A 239 -21.12 18.36 -1.17
CA LEU A 239 -20.23 19.26 -0.43
C LEU A 239 -18.79 18.71 -0.37
N PHE A 240 -18.63 17.41 -0.12
CA PHE A 240 -17.31 16.79 -0.12
C PHE A 240 -16.67 16.81 -1.50
N TYR A 241 -17.45 16.60 -2.56
CA TYR A 241 -17.00 16.78 -3.92
C TYR A 241 -16.50 18.20 -4.19
N MET A 242 -17.26 19.23 -3.77
CA MET A 242 -16.83 20.62 -3.92
C MET A 242 -15.52 20.88 -3.20
N ILE A 243 -15.39 20.42 -1.95
CA ILE A 243 -14.18 20.57 -1.14
C ILE A 243 -12.99 19.86 -1.79
N SER A 244 -13.16 18.60 -2.20
CA SER A 244 -12.13 17.79 -2.87
C SER A 244 -11.63 18.49 -4.14
N ASN A 245 -12.56 18.96 -4.99
CA ASN A 245 -12.24 19.60 -6.26
C ASN A 245 -11.63 21.01 -6.13
N THR A 246 -11.66 21.65 -4.96
CA THR A 246 -10.80 22.82 -4.73
C THR A 246 -9.31 22.47 -4.82
N GLY A 247 -8.99 21.19 -4.56
CA GLY A 247 -7.63 20.65 -4.43
C GLY A 247 -6.79 21.31 -3.34
N ILE A 248 -7.40 22.11 -2.46
CA ILE A 248 -6.77 22.59 -1.23
C ILE A 248 -6.40 21.40 -0.32
N PRO A 249 -7.28 20.40 -0.09
CA PRO A 249 -6.92 19.23 0.71
C PRO A 249 -5.72 18.48 0.13
N ALA A 250 -5.74 18.22 -1.18
CA ALA A 250 -4.66 17.55 -1.88
C ALA A 250 -3.33 18.32 -1.79
N SER A 251 -3.37 19.65 -1.96
CA SER A 251 -2.19 20.51 -1.85
C SER A 251 -1.62 20.51 -0.43
N PHE A 252 -2.48 20.54 0.59
CA PHE A 252 -2.07 20.48 1.99
C PHE A 252 -1.40 19.15 2.33
N TYR A 253 -1.98 18.04 1.87
CA TYR A 253 -1.41 16.70 2.02
C TYR A 253 -0.02 16.61 1.38
N ILE A 254 0.10 16.99 0.10
CA ILE A 254 1.38 16.98 -0.62
C ILE A 254 2.42 17.86 0.09
N HIS A 255 2.03 19.02 0.60
CA HIS A 255 2.95 19.89 1.33
C HIS A 255 3.45 19.25 2.64
N SER A 256 2.54 18.63 3.41
CA SER A 256 2.87 17.90 4.63
C SER A 256 3.84 16.75 4.34
N GLU A 257 3.53 15.92 3.34
CA GLU A 257 4.35 14.78 2.95
C GLU A 257 5.72 15.20 2.41
N LYS A 258 5.82 16.32 1.67
CA LYS A 258 7.11 16.88 1.23
C LYS A 258 7.98 17.31 2.41
N SER A 259 7.38 17.95 3.42
CA SER A 259 8.08 18.33 4.65
C SER A 259 8.58 17.10 5.39
N PHE A 260 7.78 16.02 5.40
CA PHE A 260 8.14 14.77 6.01
C PHE A 260 9.27 14.03 5.26
N ALA A 261 9.19 13.92 3.93
CA ALA A 261 10.24 13.31 3.10
C ALA A 261 11.62 13.98 3.35
N LYS A 262 11.67 15.31 3.42
CA LYS A 262 12.90 16.05 3.77
C LYS A 262 13.45 15.72 5.17
N LYS A 263 12.57 15.42 6.14
CA LYS A 263 13.00 14.98 7.47
C LYS A 263 13.57 13.56 7.44
N ILE A 264 13.01 12.69 6.60
CA ILE A 264 13.50 11.32 6.41
C ILE A 264 14.91 11.36 5.80
N GLU A 265 15.08 12.09 4.69
CA GLU A 265 16.36 12.27 4.00
C GLU A 265 17.46 12.69 4.98
N LYS A 266 17.25 13.77 5.74
CA LYS A 266 18.19 14.24 6.77
C LYS A 266 18.53 13.17 7.81
N LYS A 267 17.54 12.41 8.29
CA LYS A 267 17.77 11.35 9.30
C LYS A 267 18.61 10.20 8.74
N ILE A 268 18.43 9.84 7.47
CA ILE A 268 19.17 8.77 6.81
C ILE A 268 20.61 9.20 6.52
N GLU A 269 20.80 10.42 5.99
CA GLU A 269 22.13 10.97 5.69
C GLU A 269 23.01 11.05 6.93
N ILE A 270 22.49 11.62 8.04
CA ILE A 270 23.22 11.75 9.31
C ILE A 270 23.72 10.39 9.85
N LYS A 271 22.95 9.32 9.65
CA LYS A 271 23.37 7.97 10.07
C LYS A 271 24.30 7.27 9.09
N SER A 272 24.34 7.67 7.82
CA SER A 272 25.27 7.11 6.85
C SER A 272 26.71 7.63 6.99
N GLN A 273 26.89 8.74 7.70
CA GLN A 273 28.18 9.38 7.97
C GLN A 273 28.84 8.94 9.31
N LYS A 274 28.16 8.10 10.10
CA LYS A 274 28.67 7.52 11.36
C LYS A 274 28.88 6.02 11.19
#